data_AF-A0A9D5Y7Z6-F1
#
_entry.id   AF-A0A9D5Y7Z6-F1
#
_cell.length_a   1.000
_cell.length_b   1.000
_cell.length_c   1.000
_cell.angle_alpha   90.00
_cell.angle_beta   90.00
_cell.angle_gamma   90.00
#
_symmetry.space_group_name_H-M   'P 1'
#
loop_
_entity.id
_entity.type
_entity.pdbx_description
1 polymer ?
#
loop_
_entity_poly.entity_id
_entity_poly.type
_entity_poly.pdbx_seq_one_letter_code
_entity_poly.pdbx_strand_id
1 'polypeptide(L)'
;TEVAEGIVDLQAEYGVDADADGVVSAAEWTTVTPATAADWRQLRAVRVALLARSQQYETTAVTPVAPAWAREAVPIRTFTMRNVDDTPDTDPMDGTGKPTPNNWRSYRYRVYETVVPLRNLVWGMS
;
A
#
# COMPACT_ATOMS: atom_id res chain seq x y z
N THR A 1 -1.91 -13.29 6.24
CA THR A 1 -2.72 -13.13 7.48
C THR A 1 -3.45 -11.82 7.43
N GLU A 2 -4.76 -11.85 7.67
CA GLU A 2 -5.64 -10.67 7.62
C GLU A 2 -5.37 -9.73 8.82
N VAL A 3 -5.26 -8.42 8.59
CA VAL A 3 -4.85 -7.45 9.63
C VAL A 3 -6.05 -6.99 10.48
N ALA A 4 -7.25 -7.04 9.90
CA ALA A 4 -8.57 -6.86 10.49
C ALA A 4 -9.60 -7.38 9.47
N GLU A 5 -10.82 -7.70 9.86
CA GLU A 5 -11.83 -8.22 8.91
C GLU A 5 -11.99 -7.31 7.67
N GLY A 6 -11.84 -7.90 6.49
CA GLY A 6 -11.80 -7.25 5.18
C GLY A 6 -10.45 -6.66 4.77
N ILE A 7 -9.44 -6.52 5.65
CA ILE A 7 -8.15 -5.90 5.33
C ILE A 7 -7.11 -6.95 4.97
N VAL A 8 -6.71 -6.96 3.69
CA VAL A 8 -5.85 -8.00 3.11
C VAL A 8 -4.40 -7.57 2.91
N ASP A 9 -4.09 -6.28 2.90
CA ASP A 9 -2.73 -5.76 2.79
C ASP A 9 -2.61 -4.36 3.43
N LEU A 10 -1.41 -4.04 3.92
CA LEU A 10 -1.00 -2.73 4.43
C LEU A 10 0.36 -2.38 3.82
N GLN A 11 0.44 -1.20 3.19
CA GLN A 11 1.66 -0.66 2.62
C GLN A 11 2.01 0.66 3.32
N ALA A 12 3.31 0.96 3.45
CA ALA A 12 3.78 2.18 4.10
C ALA A 12 5.10 2.66 3.52
N GLU A 13 5.29 3.98 3.50
CA GLU A 13 6.52 4.64 3.10
C GLU A 13 6.84 5.84 4.01
N TYR A 14 8.13 6.07 4.20
CA TYR A 14 8.71 7.22 4.86
C TYR A 14 8.86 8.37 3.86
N GLY A 15 8.40 9.56 4.23
CA GLY A 15 8.64 10.80 3.50
C GLY A 15 9.83 11.52 4.12
N VAL A 16 10.94 11.55 3.41
CA VAL A 16 12.18 12.21 3.85
C VAL A 16 12.36 13.54 3.09
N ASP A 17 13.06 14.48 3.72
CA ASP A 17 13.48 15.76 3.13
C ASP A 17 14.98 15.65 2.86
N ALA A 18 15.29 14.99 1.74
CA ALA A 18 16.64 14.58 1.38
C ALA A 18 17.44 15.73 0.74
N ASP A 19 16.76 16.68 0.10
CA ASP A 19 17.36 17.87 -0.50
C ASP A 19 17.37 19.10 0.45
N ALA A 20 16.77 18.96 1.64
CA ALA A 20 16.71 19.98 2.68
C ALA A 20 15.92 21.24 2.29
N ASP A 21 14.93 21.11 1.41
CA ASP A 21 14.03 22.19 1.02
C ASP A 21 12.83 22.38 1.99
N GLY A 22 12.67 21.44 2.94
CA GLY A 22 11.62 21.48 3.97
C GLY A 22 10.28 20.88 3.53
N VAL A 23 10.21 20.30 2.35
CA VAL A 23 9.03 19.64 1.76
C VAL A 23 9.40 18.16 1.48
N VAL A 24 8.38 17.31 1.31
CA VAL A 24 8.58 15.95 0.80
C VAL A 24 8.04 15.92 -0.62
N SER A 25 8.92 15.84 -1.60
CA SER A 25 8.56 15.69 -3.00
C SER A 25 8.15 14.24 -3.32
N ALA A 26 7.54 14.03 -4.50
CA ALA A 26 7.09 12.71 -4.93
C ALA A 26 8.23 11.66 -5.02
N ALA A 27 9.47 12.11 -5.23
CA ALA A 27 10.65 11.26 -5.33
C ALA A 27 11.27 10.87 -3.97
N GLU A 28 10.88 11.54 -2.90
CA GLU A 28 11.49 11.36 -1.57
C GLU A 28 10.66 10.46 -0.64
N TRP A 29 9.71 9.73 -1.20
CA TRP A 29 9.03 8.64 -0.53
C TRP A 29 9.79 7.33 -0.69
N THR A 30 10.12 6.69 0.42
CA THR A 30 10.96 5.49 0.45
C THR A 30 10.45 4.43 1.42
N THR A 31 10.65 3.16 1.09
CA THR A 31 10.46 2.03 2.02
C THR A 31 11.72 1.71 2.82
N VAL A 32 12.84 2.38 2.51
CA VAL A 32 14.10 2.20 3.23
C VAL A 32 13.97 2.85 4.60
N THR A 33 14.10 2.02 5.64
CA THR A 33 14.12 2.50 7.03
C THR A 33 15.33 3.41 7.25
N PRO A 34 15.15 4.63 7.79
CA PRO A 34 16.26 5.50 8.19
C PRO A 34 17.20 4.77 9.15
N ALA A 35 18.50 4.78 8.86
CA ALA A 35 19.49 3.95 9.57
C ALA A 35 20.26 4.74 10.64
N THR A 36 20.50 6.03 10.39
CA THR A 36 21.27 6.90 11.28
C THR A 36 20.41 7.96 11.95
N ALA A 37 20.89 8.53 13.04
CA ALA A 37 20.23 9.66 13.69
C ALA A 37 20.11 10.90 12.78
N ALA A 38 20.99 11.05 11.79
CA ALA A 38 20.89 12.11 10.80
C ALA A 38 19.71 11.86 9.83
N ASP A 39 19.56 10.62 9.35
CA ASP A 39 18.45 10.22 8.47
C ASP A 39 17.10 10.41 9.18
N TRP A 40 17.02 10.06 10.47
CA TRP A 40 15.82 10.26 11.28
C TRP A 40 15.44 11.75 11.45
N ARG A 41 16.40 12.69 11.33
CA ARG A 41 16.10 14.14 11.36
C ARG A 41 15.51 14.66 10.05
N GLN A 42 15.74 13.96 8.95
CA GLN A 42 15.17 14.27 7.64
C GLN A 42 13.75 13.72 7.47
N LEU A 43 13.31 12.81 8.34
CA LEU A 43 11.96 12.26 8.28
C LEU A 43 10.91 13.34 8.57
N ARG A 44 9.98 13.56 7.64
CA ARG A 44 8.91 14.56 7.75
C ARG A 44 7.52 13.97 7.81
N ALA A 45 7.31 12.78 7.27
CA ALA A 45 6.00 12.16 7.21
C ALA A 45 6.09 10.63 7.08
N VAL A 46 4.98 9.96 7.36
CA VAL A 46 4.74 8.57 6.96
C VAL A 46 3.44 8.55 6.18
N ARG A 47 3.43 7.90 5.02
CA ARG A 47 2.19 7.60 4.29
C ARG A 47 1.88 6.13 4.40
N VAL A 48 0.61 5.80 4.55
CA VAL A 48 0.13 4.42 4.66
C VAL A 48 -1.07 4.21 3.75
N ALA A 49 -1.21 2.98 3.26
CA ALA A 49 -2.34 2.54 2.46
C ALA A 49 -2.85 1.19 2.97
N LEU A 50 -4.16 1.10 3.19
CA LEU A 50 -4.86 -0.14 3.54
C LEU A 50 -5.65 -0.64 2.35
N LEU A 51 -5.52 -1.92 2.04
CA LEU A 51 -6.31 -2.59 1.02
C LEU A 51 -7.44 -3.38 1.67
N ALA A 52 -8.66 -2.90 1.50
CA ALA A 52 -9.86 -3.61 1.91
C ALA A 52 -10.44 -4.41 0.74
N ARG A 53 -10.83 -5.67 1.00
CA ARG A 53 -11.48 -6.60 0.07
C ARG A 53 -12.92 -6.86 0.51
N SER A 54 -13.85 -6.84 -0.44
CA SER A 54 -15.22 -7.30 -0.21
C SER A 54 -15.28 -8.80 0.10
N GLN A 55 -16.21 -9.24 0.93
CA GLN A 55 -16.48 -10.67 1.14
C GLN A 55 -17.32 -11.30 0.00
N GLN A 56 -17.89 -10.47 -0.88
CA GLN A 56 -18.70 -10.93 -2.01
C GLN A 56 -17.80 -11.39 -3.16
N TYR A 57 -17.91 -12.68 -3.49
CA TYR A 57 -17.32 -13.27 -4.69
C TYR A 57 -18.16 -12.95 -5.93
N GLU A 58 -17.47 -12.58 -7.02
CA GLU A 58 -18.07 -12.38 -8.34
C GLU A 58 -17.56 -13.46 -9.31
N THR A 59 -18.48 -14.08 -10.05
CA THR A 59 -18.14 -15.12 -11.05
C THR A 59 -17.40 -14.61 -12.28
N THR A 60 -17.20 -13.29 -12.37
CA THR A 60 -16.43 -12.61 -13.40
C THR A 60 -15.33 -11.80 -12.74
N ALA A 61 -14.19 -11.64 -13.42
CA ALA A 61 -13.14 -10.77 -12.94
C ALA A 61 -13.63 -9.31 -12.91
N VAL A 62 -13.83 -8.76 -11.71
CA VAL A 62 -14.29 -7.38 -11.48
C VAL A 62 -13.14 -6.43 -11.15
N THR A 63 -11.98 -6.97 -10.80
CA THR A 63 -10.75 -6.21 -10.55
C THR A 63 -9.63 -6.78 -11.43
N PRO A 64 -9.52 -6.32 -12.70
CA PRO A 64 -8.57 -6.90 -13.66
C PRO A 64 -7.11 -6.48 -13.43
N VAL A 65 -6.90 -5.38 -12.70
CA VAL A 65 -5.58 -4.79 -12.42
C VAL A 65 -5.42 -4.63 -10.92
N ALA A 66 -4.22 -4.88 -10.40
CA ALA A 66 -3.92 -4.71 -8.98
C ALA A 66 -4.26 -3.27 -8.54
N PRO A 67 -4.96 -3.09 -7.41
CA PRO A 67 -5.25 -1.76 -6.89
C PRO A 67 -3.95 -0.96 -6.70
N ALA A 68 -4.01 0.32 -7.06
CA ALA A 68 -2.91 1.26 -6.93
C ALA A 68 -3.14 2.19 -5.73
N TRP A 69 -2.05 2.62 -5.10
CA TRP A 69 -2.00 3.62 -4.04
C TRP A 69 -0.86 4.61 -4.33
N ALA A 70 -0.83 5.76 -3.65
CA ALA A 70 0.17 6.81 -3.89
C ALA A 70 0.35 7.11 -5.39
N ARG A 71 -0.74 7.48 -6.07
CA ARG A 71 -0.78 7.66 -7.53
C ARG A 71 0.10 8.79 -8.05
N GLU A 72 0.50 9.69 -7.16
CA GLU A 72 1.48 10.75 -7.40
C GLU A 72 2.92 10.23 -7.42
N ALA A 73 3.20 9.04 -6.89
CA ALA A 73 4.53 8.46 -6.88
C ALA A 73 4.99 8.05 -8.28
N VAL A 74 6.31 8.13 -8.51
CA VAL A 74 6.94 7.69 -9.76
C VAL A 74 7.96 6.59 -9.41
N PRO A 75 7.70 5.32 -9.76
CA PRO A 75 6.48 4.78 -10.38
C PRO A 75 5.28 4.76 -9.41
N ILE A 76 4.05 4.66 -9.95
CA ILE A 76 2.83 4.48 -9.14
C ILE A 76 2.98 3.22 -8.27
N ARG A 77 2.54 3.27 -7.01
CA ARG A 77 2.59 2.11 -6.13
C ARG A 77 1.37 1.21 -6.35
N THR A 78 1.59 -0.09 -6.29
CA THR A 78 0.54 -1.12 -6.41
C THR A 78 0.68 -2.14 -5.31
N PHE A 79 -0.43 -2.70 -4.84
CA PHE A 79 -0.40 -3.83 -3.93
C PHE A 79 0.07 -5.11 -4.64
N THR A 80 0.81 -5.95 -3.93
CA THR A 80 1.20 -7.27 -4.45
C THR A 80 0.07 -8.24 -4.18
N MET A 81 -0.62 -8.64 -5.25
CA MET A 81 -1.80 -9.51 -5.14
C MET A 81 -1.40 -11.00 -5.14
N ARG A 82 -2.08 -11.77 -4.30
CA ARG A 82 -1.99 -13.24 -4.18
C ARG A 82 -3.39 -13.83 -4.25
N ASN A 83 -3.47 -15.14 -4.47
CA ASN A 83 -4.74 -15.84 -4.33
C ASN A 83 -5.29 -15.71 -2.90
N VAL A 84 -6.59 -15.99 -2.72
CA VAL A 84 -7.27 -15.89 -1.43
C VAL A 84 -6.66 -16.83 -0.39
N ASP A 85 -6.10 -17.96 -0.83
CA ASP A 85 -5.35 -18.94 -0.04
C ASP A 85 -3.86 -18.60 0.17
N ASP A 86 -3.44 -17.37 -0.16
CA ASP A 86 -2.06 -16.85 -0.06
C ASP A 86 -1.04 -17.49 -1.02
N THR A 87 -1.48 -18.40 -1.89
CA THR A 87 -0.63 -18.93 -2.96
C THR A 87 -0.32 -17.84 -4.00
N PRO A 88 0.79 -17.96 -4.76
CA PRO A 88 1.09 -17.04 -5.85
C PRO A 88 -0.05 -16.94 -6.85
N ASP A 89 -0.25 -15.75 -7.43
CA ASP A 89 -1.28 -15.52 -8.45
C ASP A 89 -1.00 -16.36 -9.71
N THR A 90 -1.73 -17.48 -9.81
CA THR A 90 -1.67 -18.43 -10.93
C THR A 90 -2.88 -18.32 -11.86
N ASP A 91 -3.65 -17.22 -11.75
CA ASP A 91 -4.94 -17.00 -12.43
C ASP A 91 -5.87 -18.25 -12.41
N PRO A 92 -6.28 -18.74 -11.22
CA PRO A 92 -7.02 -19.99 -11.11
C PRO A 92 -8.45 -19.87 -11.68
N MET A 93 -8.78 -20.75 -12.63
CA MET A 93 -10.10 -20.89 -13.28
C MET A 93 -10.88 -22.11 -12.77
N ASP A 94 -12.21 -22.05 -12.75
CA ASP A 94 -13.13 -23.08 -12.22
C ASP A 94 -13.39 -24.28 -13.17
N GLY A 95 -12.60 -24.40 -14.23
CA GLY A 95 -12.79 -25.40 -15.29
C GLY A 95 -13.83 -25.02 -16.35
N THR A 96 -14.62 -23.95 -16.14
CA THR A 96 -15.56 -23.40 -17.13
C THR A 96 -15.03 -22.14 -17.83
N GLY A 97 -13.78 -21.77 -17.55
CA GLY A 97 -13.15 -20.54 -18.03
C GLY A 97 -13.53 -19.30 -17.22
N LYS A 98 -14.15 -19.47 -16.04
CA LYS A 98 -14.42 -18.39 -15.08
C LYS A 98 -13.39 -18.42 -13.95
N PRO A 99 -13.04 -17.27 -13.37
CA PRO A 99 -12.22 -17.25 -12.16
C PRO A 99 -12.82 -18.11 -11.05
N THR A 100 -11.99 -18.73 -10.23
CA THR A 100 -12.45 -19.41 -9.01
C THR A 100 -12.64 -18.41 -7.86
N PRO A 101 -13.33 -18.79 -6.77
CA PRO A 101 -13.28 -18.05 -5.51
C PRO A 101 -11.87 -17.87 -4.94
N ASN A 102 -10.87 -18.63 -5.40
CA ASN A 102 -9.48 -18.44 -5.01
C ASN A 102 -8.80 -17.27 -5.74
N ASN A 103 -9.33 -16.84 -6.90
CA ASN A 103 -8.75 -15.76 -7.70
C ASN A 103 -9.08 -14.40 -7.08
N TRP A 104 -8.06 -13.61 -6.76
CA TRP A 104 -8.23 -12.28 -6.18
C TRP A 104 -8.99 -11.32 -7.10
N ARG A 105 -8.92 -11.50 -8.43
CA ARG A 105 -9.58 -10.64 -9.42
C ARG A 105 -11.11 -10.68 -9.35
N SER A 106 -11.67 -11.70 -8.69
CA SER A 106 -13.12 -11.88 -8.48
C SER A 106 -13.70 -11.08 -7.33
N TYR A 107 -12.90 -10.29 -6.63
CA TYR A 107 -13.36 -9.47 -5.51
C TYR A 107 -13.21 -7.98 -5.83
N ARG A 108 -14.08 -7.16 -5.24
CA ARG A 108 -13.94 -5.70 -5.27
C ARG A 108 -13.06 -5.23 -4.13
N TYR A 109 -12.28 -4.19 -4.40
CA TYR A 109 -11.36 -3.62 -3.44
C TYR A 109 -11.61 -2.13 -3.23
N ARG A 110 -11.28 -1.65 -2.04
CA ARG A 110 -11.19 -0.23 -1.74
C ARG A 110 -9.85 0.04 -1.06
N VAL A 111 -9.17 1.08 -1.54
CA VAL A 111 -7.91 1.56 -0.96
C VAL A 111 -8.24 2.75 -0.05
N TYR A 112 -7.71 2.72 1.16
CA TYR A 112 -7.75 3.85 2.09
C TYR A 112 -6.33 4.33 2.31
N GLU A 113 -6.07 5.61 2.05
CA GLU A 113 -4.73 6.20 2.10
C GLU A 113 -4.72 7.38 3.04
N THR A 114 -3.63 7.55 3.78
CA THR A 114 -3.42 8.74 4.61
C THR A 114 -1.95 9.09 4.70
N VAL A 115 -1.67 10.39 4.78
CA VAL A 115 -0.33 10.93 5.06
C VAL A 115 -0.34 11.49 6.47
N VAL A 116 0.53 10.96 7.32
CA VAL A 116 0.74 11.39 8.70
C VAL A 116 2.00 12.26 8.74
N PRO A 117 1.88 13.59 8.82
CA PRO A 117 3.04 14.46 8.97
C PRO A 117 3.63 14.29 10.37
N LEU A 118 4.92 14.05 10.43
CA LEU A 118 5.73 14.02 11.63
C LEU A 118 6.23 15.44 11.87
N ARG A 119 5.32 16.29 12.39
CA ARG A 119 5.73 17.58 12.92
C ARG A 119 6.69 17.30 14.05
N ASN A 120 7.96 17.61 13.82
CA ASN A 120 8.99 17.39 14.80
C ASN A 120 8.58 18.07 16.11
N LEU A 121 9.01 17.47 17.21
CA LEU A 121 9.04 18.00 18.56
C LEU A 121 9.76 19.37 18.62
N VAL A 122 9.17 20.43 18.08
CA VAL A 122 9.72 21.79 18.08
C VAL A 122 9.71 22.40 19.50
N TRP A 123 9.13 21.72 20.50
CA TRP A 123 8.90 22.24 21.85
C TRP A 123 9.58 21.41 22.95
N GLY A 124 10.86 21.03 22.77
CA GLY A 124 11.57 20.24 23.79
C GLY A 124 13.08 20.43 23.88
N MET A 125 13.67 21.36 23.12
CA MET A 125 15.08 21.72 23.26
C MET A 125 15.18 23.24 23.43
N SER A 126 14.94 23.69 24.67
CA SER A 126 15.53 24.92 25.21
C SER A 126 16.49 24.54 26.33
#